data_AF-A0A7R9QN64-F1
#
_entry.id   AF-A0A7R9QN64-F1
#
_cell.length_a   1.000
_cell.length_b   1.000
_cell.length_c   1.000
_cell.angle_alpha   90.00
_cell.angle_beta   90.00
_cell.angle_gamma   90.00
#
_symmetry.space_group_name_H-M   'P 1'
#
loop_
_entity.id
_entity.type
_entity.pdbx_description
1 polymer ?
#
loop_
_entity_poly.entity_id
_entity_poly.type
_entity_poly.pdbx_seq_one_letter_code
_entity_poly.pdbx_strand_id
1 'polypeptide(L)'
;MNANNDVFNTRLELNNRECYHNFVDTFNDQCLSITQHSYALNKLYTFVNICEQMDDSSATQALNQLVQYCQQNLPNGYPTNIL
;
A
#
# COMPACT_ATOMS: atom_id res chain seq x y z
N MET A 1 22.03 -2.81 0.95
CA MET A 1 21.08 -3.11 -0.14
C MET A 1 20.36 -1.81 -0.48
N ASN A 2 20.34 -1.41 -1.75
CA ASN A 2 19.62 -0.21 -2.19
C ASN A 2 18.12 -0.55 -2.30
N ALA A 3 17.40 -0.43 -1.18
CA ALA A 3 16.03 -0.89 -0.96
C ALA A 3 14.96 -0.29 -1.89
N ASN A 4 15.28 0.72 -2.72
CA ASN A 4 14.27 1.47 -3.45
C ASN A 4 13.87 0.87 -4.81
N ASN A 5 14.68 0.01 -5.44
CA ASN A 5 14.36 -0.50 -6.78
C ASN A 5 13.65 -1.86 -6.75
N ASP A 6 13.86 -2.66 -5.70
CA ASP A 6 13.36 -4.03 -5.66
C ASP A 6 11.87 -4.09 -5.30
N VAL A 7 11.37 -3.16 -4.49
CA VAL A 7 9.95 -3.06 -4.11
C VAL A 7 9.03 -2.91 -5.32
N PHE A 8 9.46 -2.20 -6.35
CA PHE A 8 8.62 -1.94 -7.54
C PHE A 8 8.81 -2.96 -8.66
N ASN A 9 9.89 -3.75 -8.65
CA ASN A 9 10.26 -4.60 -9.78
C ASN A 9 10.25 -6.11 -9.48
N THR A 10 10.15 -6.49 -8.22
CA THR A 10 10.09 -7.90 -7.81
C THR A 10 8.67 -8.35 -7.51
N ARG A 11 8.45 -9.65 -7.36
CA ARG A 11 7.19 -10.23 -6.88
C ARG A 11 7.54 -11.32 -5.89
N LEU A 12 7.54 -10.97 -4.60
CA LEU A 12 7.79 -11.91 -3.53
C LEU A 12 6.54 -12.75 -3.22
N GLU A 13 6.77 -13.91 -2.59
CA GLU A 13 5.70 -14.71 -2.01
C GLU A 13 5.19 -14.05 -0.72
N LEU A 14 3.88 -14.11 -0.47
CA LEU A 14 3.26 -13.50 0.70
C LEU A 14 3.32 -14.43 1.91
N ASN A 15 4.14 -14.09 2.89
CA ASN A 15 4.23 -14.76 4.19
C ASN A 15 3.65 -13.88 5.31
N ASN A 16 3.91 -12.58 5.27
CA ASN A 16 3.43 -11.61 6.25
C ASN A 16 2.04 -11.07 5.86
N ARG A 17 1.02 -11.89 6.09
CA ARG A 17 -0.38 -11.58 5.75
C ARG A 17 -0.93 -10.39 6.52
N GLU A 18 -0.53 -10.22 7.78
CA GLU A 18 -1.01 -9.12 8.64
C GLU A 18 -0.56 -7.76 8.11
N CYS A 19 0.74 -7.60 7.84
CA CYS A 19 1.24 -6.37 7.22
C CYS A 19 0.56 -6.11 5.87
N TYR A 20 0.44 -7.14 5.03
CA TYR A 20 -0.18 -7.00 3.71
C TYR A 20 -1.64 -6.54 3.79
N HIS A 21 -2.46 -7.16 4.63
CA HIS A 21 -3.87 -6.78 4.80
C HIS A 21 -3.99 -5.36 5.32
N ASN A 22 -3.17 -4.96 6.31
CA ASN A 22 -3.18 -3.59 6.81
C ASN A 22 -2.88 -2.55 5.71
N PHE A 23 -1.93 -2.84 4.83
CA PHE A 23 -1.64 -1.97 3.67
C PHE A 23 -2.80 -1.90 2.69
N VAL A 24 -3.38 -3.06 2.33
CA VAL A 24 -4.49 -3.14 1.37
C VAL A 24 -5.71 -2.40 1.87
N ASP A 25 -6.11 -2.66 3.12
CA ASP A 25 -7.31 -2.09 3.72
C ASP A 25 -7.14 -0.57 3.88
N THR A 26 -6.01 -0.13 4.44
CA THR A 26 -5.71 1.29 4.61
C THR A 26 -5.64 2.03 3.27
N PHE A 27 -5.03 1.44 2.24
CA PHE A 27 -4.99 2.04 0.91
C PHE A 27 -6.37 2.10 0.26
N ASN A 28 -7.17 1.04 0.39
CA ASN A 28 -8.53 1.01 -0.15
C ASN A 28 -9.42 2.09 0.48
N ASP A 29 -9.27 2.30 1.79
CA ASP A 29 -10.14 3.19 2.57
C ASP A 29 -9.69 4.65 2.54
N GLN A 30 -8.38 4.91 2.51
CA GLN A 30 -7.81 6.26 2.64
C GLN A 30 -7.16 6.80 1.37
N CYS A 31 -6.99 5.97 0.33
CA CYS A 31 -6.39 6.38 -0.94
C CYS A 31 -7.36 6.18 -2.11
N LEU A 32 -7.40 4.97 -2.66
CA LEU A 32 -8.14 4.64 -3.88
C LEU A 32 -8.85 3.31 -3.67
N SER A 33 -10.15 3.27 -3.95
CA SER A 33 -10.88 1.99 -3.93
C SER A 33 -10.29 1.04 -4.96
N ILE A 34 -9.71 -0.06 -4.48
CA ILE A 34 -9.04 -1.05 -5.31
C ILE A 34 -10.01 -1.67 -6.31
N THR A 35 -11.29 -1.81 -5.91
CA THR A 35 -12.36 -2.36 -6.76
C THR A 35 -12.75 -1.47 -7.92
N GLN A 36 -12.56 -0.15 -7.79
CA GLN A 36 -12.93 0.83 -8.81
C GLN A 36 -11.75 1.16 -9.74
N HIS A 37 -10.52 0.82 -9.33
CA HIS A 37 -9.30 1.16 -10.05
C HIS A 37 -8.46 -0.08 -10.34
N SER A 38 -8.68 -0.71 -11.50
CA SER A 38 -7.93 -1.90 -11.94
C SER A 38 -6.41 -1.68 -12.04
N TYR A 39 -5.97 -0.43 -12.24
CA TYR A 39 -4.56 -0.08 -12.15
C TYR A 39 -3.98 -0.30 -10.74
N ALA A 40 -4.74 0.04 -9.68
CA ALA A 40 -4.31 -0.16 -8.30
C ALA A 40 -4.19 -1.65 -7.94
N LEU A 41 -5.11 -2.49 -8.42
CA LEU A 41 -5.04 -3.95 -8.29
C LEU A 41 -3.71 -4.51 -8.83
N ASN A 42 -3.27 -4.02 -9.98
CA ASN A 42 -2.03 -4.46 -10.60
C ASN A 42 -0.77 -4.04 -9.83
N LYS A 43 -0.89 -3.16 -8.82
CA LYS A 43 0.21 -2.67 -7.99
C LYS A 43 0.25 -3.27 -6.60
N LEU A 44 -0.72 -4.09 -6.18
CA LEU A 44 -0.75 -4.67 -4.83
C LEU A 44 0.47 -5.55 -4.48
N TYR A 45 1.19 -6.06 -5.49
CA TYR A 45 2.44 -6.78 -5.26
C TYR A 45 3.52 -5.90 -4.58
N THR A 46 3.45 -4.56 -4.71
CA THR A 46 4.40 -3.68 -4.03
C THR A 46 4.17 -3.69 -2.52
N PHE A 47 2.92 -3.88 -2.06
CA PHE A 47 2.63 -4.02 -0.63
C PHE A 47 3.17 -5.34 -0.07
N VAL A 48 3.08 -6.42 -0.85
CA VAL A 48 3.75 -7.68 -0.51
C VAL A 48 5.24 -7.45 -0.37
N ASN A 49 5.87 -6.83 -1.36
CA ASN A 49 7.32 -6.61 -1.30
C ASN A 49 7.75 -5.73 -0.12
N ILE A 50 6.97 -4.70 0.23
CA ILE A 50 7.23 -3.89 1.43
C ILE A 50 7.19 -4.77 2.68
N CYS A 51 6.14 -5.57 2.84
CA CYS A 51 5.93 -6.40 4.03
C CYS A 51 6.92 -7.56 4.19
N GLU A 52 7.53 -8.03 3.10
CA GLU A 52 8.54 -9.09 3.14
C GLU A 52 9.98 -8.56 3.25
N GLN A 53 10.24 -7.31 2.84
CA GLN A 53 11.60 -6.76 2.79
C GLN A 53 11.91 -5.74 3.90
N MET A 54 10.88 -5.09 4.44
CA MET A 54 11.03 -4.07 5.49
C MET A 54 10.71 -4.66 6.86
N ASP A 55 11.34 -4.10 7.90
CA ASP A 55 10.87 -4.32 9.25
C ASP A 55 9.51 -3.64 9.50
N ASP A 56 8.79 -4.07 10.53
CA ASP A 56 7.44 -3.59 10.84
C ASP A 56 7.38 -2.07 11.04
N SER A 57 8.44 -1.49 11.62
CA SER A 57 8.56 -0.05 11.83
C SER A 57 8.63 0.72 10.52
N SER A 58 9.50 0.27 9.60
CA SER A 58 9.69 0.89 8.29
C SER A 58 8.47 0.68 7.39
N ALA A 59 7.85 -0.50 7.44
CA ALA A 59 6.60 -0.78 6.74
C ALA A 59 5.47 0.14 7.23
N THR A 60 5.31 0.30 8.54
CA THR A 60 4.34 1.22 9.13
C THR A 60 4.59 2.66 8.70
N GLN A 61 5.86 3.09 8.68
CA GLN A 61 6.23 4.42 8.22
C GLN A 61 5.89 4.63 6.73
N ALA A 62 6.17 3.65 5.88
CA ALA A 62 5.83 3.68 4.46
C ALA A 62 4.31 3.78 4.24
N LEU A 63 3.51 3.05 5.01
CA LEU A 63 2.05 3.13 4.95
C LEU A 63 1.55 4.53 5.31
N ASN A 64 2.08 5.11 6.38
CA ASN A 64 1.72 6.47 6.81
C ASN A 64 2.08 7.52 5.74
N GLN A 65 3.24 7.39 5.10
CA GLN A 65 3.65 8.28 4.01
C GLN A 65 2.75 8.15 2.78
N LEU A 66 2.35 6.92 2.43
CA LEU A 66 1.40 6.65 1.35
C LEU A 66 0.06 7.36 1.61
N VAL A 67 -0.50 7.19 2.82
CA VAL A 67 -1.75 7.84 3.23
C VAL A 67 -1.65 9.37 3.12
N GLN A 68 -0.57 9.96 3.66
CA GLN A 68 -0.36 11.41 3.58
C GLN A 68 -0.28 11.89 2.13
N TYR A 69 0.44 11.15 1.27
CA TYR A 69 0.55 11.48 -0.14
C TYR A 69 -0.81 11.45 -0.84
N CYS A 70 -1.63 10.43 -0.58
CA CYS A 70 -2.97 10.30 -1.13
C CYS A 70 -3.86 11.48 -0.74
N GLN A 71 -3.88 11.83 0.55
CA GLN A 71 -4.67 12.95 1.08
C GLN A 71 -4.29 14.30 0.46
N GLN A 72 -3.01 14.47 0.09
CA GLN A 72 -2.51 15.71 -0.51
C GLN A 72 -2.73 15.80 -2.03
N ASN A 73 -2.72 14.66 -2.73
CA ASN A 73 -2.59 14.64 -4.20
C ASN A 73 -3.75 14.00 -4.95
N LEU A 74 -4.66 13.29 -4.29
CA LEU A 74 -5.84 12.74 -4.94
C LEU A 74 -6.99 13.77 -4.91
N PRO A 75 -7.56 14.15 -6.07
CA PRO A 75 -8.61 15.15 -6.13
C PRO A 75 -9.91 14.61 -5.53
N ASN A 76 -10.40 15.33 -4.51
CA ASN A 76 -11.57 15.03 -3.67
C ASN A 76 -11.39 13.77 -2.81
N GLY A 77 -11.24 14.00 -1.51
CA GLY A 77 -11.14 12.96 -0.49
C GLY A 77 -12.17 11.86 -0.75
N TYR A 78 -11.67 10.63 -0.89
CA TYR A 78 -12.53 9.48 -0.79
C TYR A 78 -13.24 9.59 0.56
N PRO A 79 -14.58 9.60 0.60
CA PRO A 79 -15.27 9.63 1.86
C PRO A 79 -14.84 8.38 2.63
N THR A 80 -14.23 8.59 3.79
CA THR A 80 -13.88 7.57 4.79
C THR A 80 -15.11 6.88 5.40
N ASN A 81 -16.24 6.87 4.69
CA ASN A 81 -17.49 6.24 5.09
C ASN A 81 -18.16 5.64 3.86
N ILE A 82 -17.98 4.33 3.68
CA ILE A 82 -18.98 3.49 3.03
C ILE A 82 -19.40 2.44 4.06
N LEU A 83 -20.48 2.80 4.77
CA LEU A 83 -21.42 1.98 5.56
C LEU A 83 -20.86 1.08 6.68
#